data_AF-A0A7J4EV64-F1
#
_entry.id   AF-A0A7J4EV64-F1
#
_cell.length_a   1.000
_cell.length_b   1.000
_cell.length_c   1.000
_cell.angle_alpha   90.00
_cell.angle_beta   90.00
_cell.angle_gamma   90.00
#
_symmetry.space_group_name_H-M   'P 1'
#
loop_
_entity.id
_entity.type
_entity.pdbx_description
1 polymer ?
#
loop_
_entity_poly.entity_id
_entity_poly.type
_entity_poly.pdbx_seq_one_letter_code
_entity_poly.pdbx_strand_id
1 'polypeptide(L)'
;SGINARRILSMAGVATFEGKNRVFGAATAPELLDELKDYVEIFKTGTISGIAGSILNECVIRRFPGLILLGETYGFNPDPRAAAQVIEALNKIFGMDVGIERLIKEAEFIEAQMQKLAEQTKVQEEKEPTREEFPMFG
;
A
#
# COMPACT_ATOMS: atom_id res chain seq x y z
N SER A 1 -16.74 -4.54 32.27
CA SER A 1 -15.55 -5.32 31.85
C SER A 1 -14.88 -4.58 30.71
N GLY A 2 -13.65 -4.09 30.90
CA GLY A 2 -12.90 -3.39 29.85
C GLY A 2 -11.94 -4.33 29.12
N ILE A 3 -11.71 -4.09 27.83
CA ILE A 3 -10.67 -4.78 27.06
C ILE A 3 -9.32 -4.19 27.49
N ASN A 4 -8.43 -5.02 28.05
CA ASN A 4 -7.08 -4.62 28.44
C ASN A 4 -6.11 -4.74 27.25
N ALA A 5 -6.31 -3.90 26.23
CA ALA A 5 -5.43 -3.87 25.07
C ALA A 5 -4.02 -3.38 25.48
N ARG A 6 -2.97 -4.05 24.98
CA ARG A 6 -1.57 -3.65 25.25
C ARG A 6 -1.06 -2.58 24.27
N ARG A 7 -1.58 -2.59 23.04
CA ARG A 7 -1.21 -1.68 21.96
C ARG A 7 -2.30 -1.68 20.89
N ILE A 8 -2.32 -0.62 20.07
CA ILE A 8 -3.16 -0.53 18.87
C ILE A 8 -2.22 -0.48 17.67
N LEU A 9 -2.51 -1.29 16.65
CA LEU A 9 -1.83 -1.24 15.37
C LEU A 9 -2.84 -0.93 14.27
N SER A 10 -2.55 0.12 13.50
CA SER A 10 -3.29 0.46 12.28
C SER A 10 -2.51 0.00 11.04
N MET A 11 -3.22 -0.26 9.95
CA MET A 11 -2.63 -0.56 8.66
C MET A 11 -3.27 0.34 7.61
N ALA A 12 -2.47 0.91 6.71
CA ALA A 12 -2.95 1.73 5.61
C ALA A 12 -2.02 1.60 4.40
N GLY A 13 -2.40 2.21 3.27
CA GLY A 13 -1.55 2.38 2.11
C GLY A 13 -0.90 3.77 2.08
N VAL A 14 0.28 3.88 1.47
CA VAL A 14 0.91 5.15 1.11
C VAL A 14 1.31 5.10 -0.36
N ALA A 15 0.74 6.00 -1.16
CA ALA A 15 1.06 6.07 -2.58
C ALA A 15 2.44 6.69 -2.79
N THR A 16 3.31 5.99 -3.52
CA THR A 16 4.59 6.53 -3.97
C THR A 16 4.76 6.29 -5.47
N PHE A 17 5.75 6.96 -6.05
CA PHE A 17 6.11 6.81 -7.47
C PHE A 17 7.30 5.86 -7.68
N GLU A 18 7.83 5.24 -6.63
CA GLU A 18 9.04 4.39 -6.72
C GLU A 18 8.72 2.92 -7.04
N GLY A 19 7.50 2.45 -6.72
CA GLY A 19 7.07 1.08 -7.04
C GLY A 19 7.90 -0.02 -6.35
N LYS A 20 8.51 0.27 -5.19
CA LYS A 20 9.39 -0.66 -4.48
C LYS A 20 8.66 -1.61 -3.52
N ASN A 21 7.34 -1.50 -3.40
CA ASN A 21 6.49 -2.32 -2.52
C ASN A 21 7.00 -2.41 -1.07
N ARG A 22 7.59 -1.32 -0.56
CA ARG A 22 8.11 -1.27 0.82
C ARG A 22 6.96 -1.20 1.81
N VAL A 23 7.28 -1.49 3.06
CA VAL A 23 6.41 -1.17 4.19
C VAL A 23 7.08 -0.11 5.02
N PHE A 24 6.36 0.96 5.31
CA PHE A 24 6.82 1.98 6.25
C PHE A 24 6.18 1.79 7.63
N GLY A 25 6.93 2.12 8.68
CA GLY A 25 6.47 2.05 10.06
C GLY A 25 6.50 3.41 10.74
N ALA A 26 5.44 3.73 11.49
CA ALA A 26 5.45 4.84 12.45
C ALA A 26 4.87 4.39 13.79
N ALA A 27 5.25 5.05 14.88
CA ALA A 27 4.76 4.72 16.20
C ALA A 27 4.70 5.94 17.12
N THR A 28 3.95 5.81 18.23
CA THR A 28 3.73 6.90 19.19
C THR A 28 4.85 7.07 20.22
N ALA A 29 5.79 6.12 20.29
CA ALA A 29 6.89 6.13 21.26
C ALA A 29 8.21 5.61 20.64
N PRO A 30 9.38 6.10 21.08
CA PRO A 30 10.68 5.66 20.58
C PRO A 30 10.94 4.16 20.70
N GLU A 31 10.50 3.55 21.81
CA GLU A 31 10.70 2.12 22.07
C GLU A 31 9.95 1.26 21.05
N LEU A 32 8.78 1.72 20.61
CA LEU A 32 7.99 1.07 19.56
C LEU A 32 8.64 1.24 18.19
N LEU A 33 9.31 2.37 17.92
CA LEU A 33 10.07 2.55 16.68
C LEU A 33 11.28 1.60 16.62
N ASP A 34 11.92 1.36 17.76
CA ASP A 34 13.00 0.38 17.87
C ASP A 34 12.51 -1.05 17.61
N GLU A 35 11.27 -1.40 17.97
CA GLU A 35 10.65 -2.68 17.58
C GLU A 35 10.41 -2.80 16.06
N LEU A 36 10.20 -1.69 15.36
CA LEU A 36 9.85 -1.68 13.93
C LEU A 36 11.06 -1.63 12.99
N LYS A 37 12.15 -0.94 13.38
CA LYS A 37 13.25 -0.57 12.48
C LYS A 37 13.96 -1.75 11.80
N ASP A 38 13.91 -2.94 12.39
CA ASP A 38 14.54 -4.15 11.84
C ASP A 38 13.67 -4.84 10.78
N TYR A 39 12.39 -4.45 10.67
CA TYR A 39 11.41 -5.10 9.79
C TYR A 39 10.85 -4.18 8.70
N VAL A 40 10.82 -2.86 8.93
CA VAL A 40 10.19 -1.87 8.04
C VAL A 40 10.98 -0.57 7.95
N GLU A 41 10.77 0.22 6.90
CA GLU A 41 11.40 1.54 6.76
C GLU A 41 10.70 2.55 7.67
N ILE A 42 11.43 3.29 8.51
CA ILE A 42 10.78 4.26 9.42
C ILE A 42 10.22 5.44 8.63
N PHE A 43 8.93 5.72 8.82
CA PHE A 43 8.20 6.82 8.21
C PHE A 43 8.62 8.15 8.85
N LYS A 44 9.61 8.83 8.25
CA LYS A 44 10.22 10.06 8.81
C LYS A 44 9.40 11.32 8.53
N THR A 45 8.75 11.42 7.38
CA THR A 45 8.10 12.65 6.93
C THR A 45 6.90 12.33 6.06
N GLY A 46 5.79 13.03 6.30
CA GLY A 46 4.55 12.91 5.56
C GLY A 46 3.35 13.05 6.49
N THR A 47 2.16 12.84 5.93
CA THR A 47 0.89 12.96 6.66
C THR A 47 0.15 11.65 6.61
N ILE A 48 -0.29 11.17 7.78
CA ILE A 48 -1.16 10.01 7.91
C ILE A 48 -2.57 10.54 8.18
N SER A 49 -3.48 10.33 7.23
CA SER A 49 -4.85 10.85 7.30
C SER A 49 -5.89 9.74 7.47
N GLY A 50 -7.16 10.12 7.56
CA GLY A 50 -8.27 9.18 7.72
C GLY A 50 -8.30 8.51 9.09
N ILE A 51 -8.98 7.35 9.17
CA ILE A 51 -9.21 6.64 10.43
C ILE A 51 -7.88 6.21 11.07
N ALA A 52 -6.91 5.72 10.27
CA ALA A 52 -5.62 5.29 10.78
C ALA A 52 -4.84 6.46 11.43
N GLY A 53 -4.86 7.64 10.80
CA GLY A 53 -4.28 8.86 11.37
C GLY A 53 -4.99 9.29 12.65
N SER A 54 -6.32 9.30 12.65
CA SER A 54 -7.12 9.67 13.84
C SER A 54 -6.87 8.72 15.01
N ILE A 55 -6.81 7.41 14.77
CA ILE A 55 -6.51 6.41 15.81
C ILE A 55 -5.11 6.63 16.38
N LEU A 56 -4.11 6.85 15.51
CA LEU A 56 -2.75 7.09 15.95
C LEU A 56 -2.64 8.39 16.76
N ASN A 57 -3.35 9.44 16.33
CA ASN A 57 -3.41 10.71 17.05
C ASN A 57 -4.06 10.56 18.44
N GLU A 58 -5.15 9.80 18.55
CA GLU A 58 -5.76 9.45 19.84
C GLU A 58 -4.78 8.66 20.73
N CYS A 59 -3.98 7.76 20.16
CA CYS A 59 -2.94 7.05 20.89
C CYS A 59 -1.87 8.02 21.45
N VAL A 60 -1.47 9.03 20.68
CA VAL A 60 -0.56 10.09 21.15
C VAL A 60 -1.19 10.89 22.30
N ILE A 61 -2.42 11.38 22.12
CA ILE A 61 -3.15 12.19 23.12
C ILE A 61 -3.30 11.44 24.44
N ARG A 62 -3.64 10.14 24.37
CA ARG A 62 -3.86 9.28 25.54
C ARG A 62 -2.59 8.64 26.08
N ARG A 63 -1.42 8.90 25.47
CA ARG A 63 -0.14 8.24 25.77
C ARG A 63 -0.26 6.71 25.76
N PHE A 64 -1.02 6.20 24.80
CA PHE A 64 -1.25 4.78 24.60
C PHE A 64 -0.33 4.22 23.51
N PRO A 65 0.22 3.01 23.65
CA PRO A 65 1.09 2.40 22.63
C PRO A 65 0.36 2.21 21.30
N GLY A 66 0.76 2.99 20.30
CA GLY A 66 0.16 2.99 18.96
C GLY A 66 1.22 2.81 17.89
N LEU A 67 0.94 1.94 16.92
CA LEU A 67 1.79 1.70 15.76
C LEU A 67 0.97 1.80 14.47
N ILE A 68 1.63 2.08 13.37
CA ILE A 68 1.04 2.02 12.04
C ILE A 68 2.03 1.42 11.05
N LEU A 69 1.52 0.52 10.20
CA LEU A 69 2.21 0.00 9.03
C LEU A 69 1.57 0.57 7.77
N LEU A 70 2.40 1.07 6.87
CA LEU A 70 1.99 1.72 5.62
C LEU A 70 2.57 0.93 4.44
N GLY A 71 1.73 0.20 3.72
CA GLY A 71 2.14 -0.47 2.49
C GLY A 71 2.33 0.54 1.39
N GLU A 72 3.51 0.57 0.78
CA GLU A 72 3.77 1.36 -0.41
C GLU A 72 2.94 0.84 -1.58
N THR A 73 2.08 1.69 -2.15
CA THR A 73 1.25 1.35 -3.31
C THR A 73 1.65 2.18 -4.52
N TYR A 74 1.50 1.61 -5.71
CA TYR A 74 1.68 2.35 -6.95
C TYR A 74 0.34 2.90 -7.47
N GLY A 75 0.12 4.19 -7.26
CA GLY A 75 -1.08 4.88 -7.74
C GLY A 75 -2.34 4.60 -6.92
N PHE A 76 -3.51 4.72 -7.57
CA PHE A 76 -4.83 4.68 -6.92
C PHE A 76 -5.57 3.35 -7.09
N ASN A 77 -4.99 2.40 -7.82
CA ASN A 77 -5.61 1.10 -8.04
C ASN A 77 -5.48 0.22 -6.78
N PRO A 78 -6.42 -0.72 -6.57
CA PRO A 78 -6.26 -1.74 -5.54
C PRO A 78 -4.92 -2.49 -5.73
N ASP A 79 -4.16 -2.62 -4.64
CA ASP A 79 -2.83 -3.23 -4.66
C ASP A 79 -2.75 -4.37 -3.62
N PRO A 80 -3.12 -5.60 -3.99
CA PRO A 80 -3.02 -6.76 -3.10
C PRO A 80 -1.57 -7.11 -2.75
N ARG A 81 -0.57 -6.73 -3.56
CA ARG A 81 0.84 -6.98 -3.24
C ARG A 81 1.29 -6.12 -2.07
N ALA A 82 0.92 -4.84 -2.07
CA ALA A 82 1.21 -3.95 -0.94
C ALA A 82 0.56 -4.48 0.36
N ALA A 83 -0.68 -4.97 0.28
CA ALA A 83 -1.33 -5.61 1.43
C ALA A 83 -0.57 -6.86 1.91
N ALA A 84 -0.10 -7.71 0.98
CA ALA A 84 0.68 -8.90 1.32
C ALA A 84 1.98 -8.55 2.04
N GLN A 85 2.68 -7.49 1.60
CA GLN A 85 3.90 -7.01 2.24
C GLN A 85 3.65 -6.50 3.66
N VAL A 86 2.54 -5.78 3.89
CA VAL A 86 2.15 -5.35 5.24
C VAL A 86 1.88 -6.54 6.16
N ILE A 87 1.19 -7.57 5.68
CA ILE A 87 0.94 -8.79 6.45
C ILE A 87 2.25 -9.54 6.73
N GLU A 88 3.16 -9.61 5.76
CA GLU A 88 4.48 -10.23 5.95
C GLU A 88 5.31 -9.51 7.01
N ALA A 89 5.31 -8.16 7.01
CA ALA A 89 5.93 -7.36 8.06
C ALA A 89 5.29 -7.62 9.43
N LEU A 90 3.95 -7.67 9.48
CA LEU A 90 3.19 -7.97 10.69
C LEU A 90 3.49 -9.38 11.24
N ASN A 91 3.64 -10.38 10.37
CA ASN A 91 4.08 -11.72 10.75
C ASN A 91 5.48 -11.69 11.40
N LYS A 92 6.43 -10.96 10.81
CA LYS A 92 7.79 -10.82 11.34
C LYS A 92 7.84 -10.08 12.69
N ILE A 93 7.09 -8.99 12.82
CA ILE A 93 7.07 -8.15 14.03
C ILE A 93 6.45 -8.90 15.23
N PHE A 94 5.38 -9.66 15.00
CA PHE A 94 4.61 -10.28 16.08
C PHE A 94 4.75 -11.81 16.18
N GLY A 95 5.55 -12.43 15.31
CA GLY A 95 5.67 -13.89 15.24
C GLY A 95 4.36 -14.58 14.84
N MET A 96 3.59 -13.95 13.96
CA MET A 96 2.35 -14.52 13.42
C MET A 96 2.60 -15.30 12.14
N ASP A 97 1.66 -16.17 11.77
CA ASP A 97 1.70 -17.00 10.56
C ASP A 97 0.42 -16.81 9.75
N VAL A 98 0.17 -15.57 9.31
CA VAL A 98 -0.96 -15.24 8.44
C VAL A 98 -0.54 -15.47 6.99
N GLY A 99 -1.20 -16.42 6.31
CA GLY A 99 -0.95 -16.73 4.89
C GLY A 99 -1.30 -15.58 3.95
N ILE A 100 -0.44 -15.34 2.96
CA ILE A 100 -0.57 -14.25 1.97
C ILE A 100 -0.88 -14.75 0.56
N GLU A 101 -1.05 -16.06 0.36
CA GLU A 101 -1.11 -16.71 -0.95
C GLU A 101 -2.32 -16.22 -1.76
N ARG A 102 -3.43 -15.91 -1.09
CA ARG A 102 -4.64 -15.38 -1.73
C ARG A 102 -4.40 -13.97 -2.28
N LEU A 103 -3.71 -13.11 -1.53
CA LEU A 103 -3.37 -11.76 -1.95
C LEU A 103 -2.42 -11.77 -3.15
N ILE A 104 -1.43 -12.67 -3.15
CA ILE A 104 -0.51 -12.83 -4.27
C ILE A 104 -1.24 -13.29 -5.54
N LYS A 105 -2.12 -14.30 -5.44
CA LYS A 105 -2.91 -14.76 -6.59
C LYS A 105 -3.84 -13.69 -7.14
N GLU A 106 -4.44 -12.88 -6.27
CA GLU A 106 -5.29 -11.78 -6.68
C GLU A 106 -4.50 -10.68 -7.40
N ALA A 107 -3.30 -10.35 -6.91
CA ALA A 107 -2.40 -9.42 -7.60
C ALA A 107 -2.03 -9.93 -9.01
N GLU A 108 -1.60 -11.19 -9.14
CA GLU A 108 -1.25 -11.80 -10.43
C GLU A 108 -2.44 -11.77 -11.41
N PHE A 109 -3.65 -12.00 -10.89
CA PHE A 109 -4.87 -11.91 -11.70
C PHE A 109 -5.12 -10.49 -12.22
N ILE A 110 -5.04 -9.48 -11.35
CA ILE A 110 -5.21 -8.07 -11.72
C ILE A 110 -4.15 -7.66 -12.76
N GLU A 111 -2.89 -8.03 -12.54
CA GLU A 111 -1.78 -7.75 -13.46
C GLU A 111 -2.02 -8.37 -14.84
N ALA A 112 -2.47 -9.63 -14.91
CA ALA A 112 -2.80 -10.29 -16.16
C ALA A 112 -3.98 -9.62 -16.89
N GLN A 113 -4.98 -9.12 -16.16
CA GLN A 113 -6.08 -8.35 -16.77
C GLN A 113 -5.59 -7.02 -17.35
N MET A 114 -4.72 -6.31 -16.62
CA MET A 114 -4.14 -5.05 -17.08
C MET A 114 -3.26 -5.23 -18.32
N GLN A 115 -2.48 -6.31 -18.38
CA GLN A 115 -1.67 -6.65 -19.55
C GLN A 115 -2.55 -6.90 -20.78
N LYS A 116 -3.62 -7.70 -20.64
CA LYS A 116 -4.57 -7.96 -21.73
C LYS A 116 -5.23 -6.68 -22.26
N LEU A 117 -5.62 -5.77 -21.36
CA LEU A 117 -6.19 -4.48 -21.75
C LEU A 117 -5.17 -3.63 -22.52
N ALA A 118 -3.92 -3.56 -22.06
CA ALA A 118 -2.85 -2.82 -22.72
C ALA A 118 -2.54 -3.37 -24.13
N GLU A 119 -2.54 -4.68 -24.30
CA GLU A 119 -2.39 -5.33 -25.61
C GLU A 119 -3.54 -4.99 -26.56
N GLN A 120 -4.78 -5.00 -26.07
CA GLN A 120 -5.96 -4.65 -26.88
C GLN A 120 -5.93 -3.19 -27.34
N THR A 121 -5.51 -2.25 -26.48
CA THR A 121 -5.38 -0.83 -26.83
C THR A 121 -4.34 -0.61 -27.92
N LYS A 122 -3.15 -1.24 -27.81
CA LYS A 122 -2.11 -1.15 -28.85
C LYS A 122 -2.58 -1.65 -30.22
N VAL A 123 -3.31 -2.77 -30.23
CA VAL A 123 -3.86 -3.34 -31.48
C VAL A 123 -4.93 -2.43 -32.10
N GLN A 124 -5.62 -1.61 -31.30
CA GLN A 124 -6.62 -0.66 -31.78
C GLN A 124 -5.98 0.60 -32.37
N GLU A 125 -4.92 1.11 -31.73
CA GLU A 125 -4.13 2.25 -32.23
C GLU A 125 -3.40 1.93 -33.54
N GLU A 126 -2.90 0.70 -33.73
CA GLU A 126 -2.27 0.27 -34.98
C GLU A 126 -3.27 0.03 -36.14
N LYS A 127 -4.58 -0.05 -35.84
CA LYS A 127 -5.64 -0.31 -36.83
C LYS A 127 -6.40 0.94 -37.27
N GLU A 128 -6.15 2.11 -36.69
CA GLU A 128 -6.60 3.38 -37.28
C GLU A 128 -5.61 3.78 -38.38
N PRO A 129 -5.97 3.67 -39.69
CA PRO A 129 -5.13 4.27 -40.71
C PRO A 129 -5.12 5.78 -40.45
N THR A 130 -3.92 6.37 -40.43
CA THR A 130 -3.70 7.81 -40.60
C THR A 130 -4.73 8.31 -41.61
N ARG A 131 -5.72 9.08 -41.16
CA ARG A 131 -6.69 9.71 -42.06
C ARG A 131 -5.86 10.49 -43.08
N GLU A 132 -5.82 10.00 -44.31
CA GLU A 132 -5.18 10.69 -45.42
C GLU A 132 -5.74 12.11 -45.46
N GLU A 133 -4.85 13.10 -45.34
CA GLU A 133 -5.20 14.51 -45.52
C GLU A 133 -5.77 14.68 -46.92
N PHE A 134 -7.10 14.80 -47.04
CA PHE A 134 -7.72 15.16 -48.31
C PHE A 134 -7.31 16.60 -48.66
N PRO A 135 -6.71 16.85 -49.84
CA PRO A 135 -6.41 18.21 -50.27
C PRO A 135 -7.72 18.97 -50.51
N MET A 136 -7.98 19.99 -49.69
CA MET A 136 -9.06 20.93 -49.89
C MET A 136 -8.74 21.80 -51.10
N PHE A 137 -9.32 21.45 -52.26
CA PHE A 137 -9.36 22.36 -53.40
C PHE A 137 -10.31 23.53 -53.09
N GLY A 138 -9.72 24.71 -52.97
CA GLY A 138 -10.36 26.02 -53.00
C GLY A 138 -9.51 26.96 -53.83
#